data_AF-A0A524QWI3-F1
#
_entry.id   AF-A0A524QWI3-F1
#
_cell.length_a   1.000
_cell.length_b   1.000
_cell.length_c   1.000
_cell.angle_alpha   90.00
_cell.angle_beta   90.00
_cell.angle_gamma   90.00
#
_symmetry.space_group_name_H-M   'P 1'
#
loop_
_entity.id
_entity.type
_entity.pdbx_description
1 polymer ?
#
loop_
_entity_poly.entity_id
_entity_poly.type
_entity_poly.pdbx_seq_one_letter_code
_entity_poly.pdbx_strand_id
1 'polypeptide(L)'
;MRFTMRLSPDLPLSIGGVLCLPKGDRQMTIRMFDWIYLTHKTPLWQTEITEEEQLRRQELADKFREALDELTAVERITIERHDFEGQSLVNIATELGWSCSRVQVARRRALRRLRKVLAPFVQEHFRISLPSADCPICASPFRRDAERIIAARQREEPYSQVIARLRHDFKIVIISPKTIIGHMKYHC
;
A
#
# COMPACT_ATOMS: atom_id res chain seq x y z
N MET A 1 20.54 -18.28 -5.12
CA MET A 1 19.40 -18.66 -5.97
C MET A 1 19.12 -17.52 -6.94
N ARG A 2 19.26 -17.71 -8.25
CA ARG A 2 18.98 -16.69 -9.28
C ARG A 2 17.54 -16.87 -9.76
N PHE A 3 16.66 -15.93 -9.47
CA PHE A 3 15.33 -15.86 -10.08
C PHE A 3 15.45 -15.10 -11.41
N THR A 4 15.39 -15.83 -12.52
CA THR A 4 15.16 -15.24 -13.84
C THR A 4 13.66 -15.15 -14.06
N MET A 5 13.08 -13.95 -13.96
CA MET A 5 11.71 -13.68 -14.43
C MET A 5 11.70 -13.83 -15.96
N ARG A 6 11.14 -14.93 -16.45
CA ARG A 6 10.67 -15.04 -17.85
C ARG A 6 9.26 -14.48 -17.89
N LEU A 7 9.08 -13.34 -18.54
CA LEU A 7 7.78 -12.92 -19.04
C LEU A 7 7.47 -13.79 -20.27
N SER A 8 6.56 -14.75 -20.11
CA SER A 8 6.03 -15.53 -21.25
C SER A 8 5.02 -14.67 -22.03
N PRO A 9 5.21 -14.44 -23.34
CA PRO A 9 4.27 -13.67 -24.16
C PRO A 9 3.12 -14.49 -24.76
N ASP A 10 3.01 -15.79 -24.47
CA ASP A 10 2.01 -16.66 -25.12
C ASP A 10 1.11 -17.36 -24.10
N LEU A 11 -0.09 -16.82 -23.89
CA LEU A 11 -1.23 -17.54 -23.31
C LEU A 11 -2.35 -17.60 -24.34
N PRO A 12 -2.68 -18.79 -24.87
CA PRO A 12 -3.84 -18.95 -25.74
C PRO A 12 -5.14 -18.87 -24.92
N LEU A 13 -6.07 -18.08 -25.43
CA LEU A 13 -7.45 -17.99 -24.95
C LEU A 13 -8.28 -19.22 -25.37
N SER A 14 -9.25 -19.57 -24.50
CA SER A 14 -10.42 -20.46 -24.68
C SER A 14 -10.13 -21.97 -24.67
N ILE A 15 -10.89 -22.86 -24.00
CA ILE A 15 -12.34 -23.18 -24.00
C ILE A 15 -12.61 -23.98 -22.68
N GLY A 16 -13.76 -24.04 -21.98
CA GLY A 16 -15.12 -23.58 -22.20
C GLY A 16 -16.01 -23.98 -21.00
N GLY A 17 -17.16 -23.31 -20.87
CA GLY A 17 -18.18 -23.57 -19.88
C GLY A 17 -19.40 -22.71 -20.18
N VAL A 18 -20.32 -23.25 -20.99
CA VAL A 18 -21.54 -22.59 -21.47
C VAL A 18 -22.60 -22.65 -20.38
N LEU A 19 -23.14 -21.50 -19.98
CA LEU A 19 -24.50 -21.38 -19.45
C LEU A 19 -25.10 -20.03 -19.87
N CYS A 20 -26.31 -20.12 -20.41
CA CYS A 20 -27.00 -19.17 -21.26
C CYS A 20 -27.35 -17.82 -20.60
N LEU A 21 -27.20 -16.73 -21.36
CA LEU A 21 -27.97 -15.49 -21.15
C LEU A 21 -28.57 -15.01 -22.49
N PRO A 22 -29.82 -14.51 -22.48
CA PRO A 22 -30.57 -14.17 -23.69
C PRO A 22 -30.15 -12.85 -24.34
N LYS A 23 -30.48 -12.77 -25.63
CA LYS A 23 -30.23 -11.69 -26.59
C LYS A 23 -30.77 -10.33 -26.09
N GLY A 24 -29.93 -9.31 -26.10
CA GLY A 24 -30.32 -7.90 -25.94
C GLY A 24 -29.13 -6.97 -26.20
N ASP A 25 -29.25 -6.19 -27.27
CA ASP A 25 -28.48 -4.99 -27.63
C ASP A 25 -26.95 -5.05 -27.67
N ARG A 26 -26.42 -5.08 -28.90
CA ARG A 26 -25.06 -4.67 -29.24
C ARG A 26 -24.92 -3.16 -29.02
N GLN A 27 -24.67 -2.74 -27.79
CA GLN A 27 -24.07 -1.43 -27.55
C GLN A 27 -22.62 -1.46 -28.04
N MET A 28 -22.39 -0.66 -29.06
CA MET A 28 -21.10 -0.31 -29.64
C MET A 28 -20.25 0.37 -28.57
N THR A 29 -19.52 -0.42 -27.79
CA THR A 29 -18.52 0.07 -26.83
C THR A 29 -17.30 0.52 -27.62
N ILE A 30 -17.36 1.74 -28.15
CA ILE A 30 -16.16 2.53 -28.41
C ILE A 30 -15.44 2.59 -27.08
N ARG A 31 -14.37 1.80 -26.95
CA ARG A 31 -13.58 1.74 -25.73
C ARG A 31 -13.05 3.14 -25.48
N MET A 32 -13.30 3.66 -24.29
CA MET A 32 -12.75 4.90 -23.74
C MET A 32 -11.20 4.98 -23.80
N PHE A 33 -10.53 3.90 -24.22
CA PHE A 33 -9.11 3.81 -24.50
C PHE A 33 -8.67 4.46 -25.83
N ASP A 34 -9.57 4.70 -26.80
CA ASP A 34 -9.18 5.27 -28.10
C ASP A 34 -9.03 6.80 -28.10
N TRP A 35 -9.59 7.51 -27.11
CA TRP A 35 -9.56 8.98 -27.14
C TRP A 35 -8.27 9.59 -26.58
N ILE A 36 -7.55 8.86 -25.70
CA ILE A 36 -6.28 9.34 -25.13
C ILE A 36 -5.10 9.12 -26.10
N TYR A 37 -5.21 8.18 -27.05
CA TYR A 37 -4.16 7.88 -28.02
C TYR A 37 -3.99 8.90 -29.14
N LEU A 38 -4.95 9.83 -29.33
CA LEU A 38 -4.98 10.73 -30.50
C LEU A 38 -4.56 12.18 -30.22
N THR A 39 -4.34 12.60 -28.97
CA THR A 39 -4.06 14.01 -28.64
C THR A 39 -2.65 14.32 -28.15
N HIS A 40 -1.81 13.32 -27.82
CA HIS A 40 -0.44 13.57 -27.37
C HIS A 40 0.61 12.79 -28.18
N LYS A 41 1.37 13.54 -28.99
CA LYS A 41 2.34 13.11 -30.01
C LYS A 41 3.70 12.62 -29.47
N THR A 42 3.77 12.07 -28.27
CA THR A 42 5.01 11.45 -27.80
C THR A 42 4.66 10.16 -27.05
N PRO A 43 4.95 8.99 -27.63
CA PRO A 43 4.77 7.76 -26.91
C PRO A 43 5.70 7.74 -25.70
N LEU A 44 5.11 7.62 -24.50
CA LEU A 44 5.83 7.57 -23.21
C LEU A 44 6.79 6.38 -23.08
N TRP A 45 6.90 5.51 -24.09
CA TRP A 45 7.81 4.36 -24.11
C TRP A 45 9.18 4.65 -24.75
N GLN A 46 9.53 5.92 -25.03
CA GLN A 46 10.81 6.27 -25.66
C GLN A 46 11.70 7.25 -24.86
N THR A 47 11.37 7.58 -23.61
CA THR A 47 12.35 8.28 -22.77
C THR A 47 13.42 7.29 -22.34
N GLU A 48 14.63 7.46 -22.86
CA GLU A 48 15.83 6.78 -22.37
C GLU A 48 15.88 6.92 -20.85
N ILE A 49 15.84 5.78 -20.14
CA ILE A 49 16.01 5.76 -18.69
C ILE A 49 17.45 6.19 -18.44
N THR A 50 17.64 7.30 -17.74
CA THR A 50 18.98 7.76 -17.39
C THR A 50 19.66 6.74 -16.49
N GLU A 51 21.00 6.64 -16.55
CA GLU A 51 21.77 5.76 -15.65
C GLU A 51 21.46 6.05 -14.17
N GLU A 52 21.23 7.32 -13.83
CA GLU A 52 20.83 7.75 -12.49
C GLU A 52 19.47 7.16 -12.06
N GLU A 53 18.47 7.15 -12.94
CA GLU A 53 17.16 6.56 -12.67
C GLU A 53 17.27 5.03 -12.52
N GLN A 54 18.11 4.39 -13.32
CA GLN A 54 18.37 2.95 -13.18
C GLN A 54 19.03 2.61 -11.84
N LEU A 55 20.00 3.41 -11.40
CA LEU A 55 20.64 3.26 -10.10
C LEU A 55 19.62 3.42 -8.95
N ARG A 56 18.78 4.46 -9.00
CA ARG A 56 17.71 4.67 -7.99
C ARG A 56 16.71 3.52 -7.94
N ARG A 57 16.34 2.94 -9.08
CA ARG A 57 15.47 1.76 -9.14
C ARG A 57 16.12 0.54 -8.51
N GLN A 58 17.42 0.36 -8.73
CA GLN A 58 18.18 -0.74 -8.14
C GLN A 58 18.25 -0.59 -6.62
N GLU A 59 18.57 0.60 -6.12
CA GLU A 59 18.59 0.90 -4.68
C GLU A 59 17.22 0.64 -4.03
N LEU A 60 16.14 1.10 -4.66
CA LEU A 60 14.78 0.83 -4.19
C LEU A 60 14.47 -0.67 -4.15
N ALA A 61 14.87 -1.42 -5.18
CA ALA A 61 14.67 -2.86 -5.24
C ALA A 61 15.48 -3.61 -4.16
N ASP A 62 16.71 -3.17 -3.90
CA ASP A 62 17.56 -3.73 -2.85
C ASP A 62 16.95 -3.48 -1.46
N LYS A 63 16.48 -2.25 -1.20
CA LYS A 63 15.78 -1.90 0.05
C LYS A 63 14.48 -2.68 0.23
N PHE A 64 13.74 -2.91 -0.85
CA PHE A 64 12.54 -3.73 -0.79
C PHE A 64 12.85 -5.20 -0.46
N ARG A 65 13.93 -5.76 -1.00
CA ARG A 65 14.40 -7.10 -0.66
C ARG A 65 14.81 -7.21 0.81
N GLU A 66 15.60 -6.26 1.31
CA GLU A 66 15.94 -6.17 2.74
C GLU A 66 14.68 -6.12 3.63
N ALA A 67 13.68 -5.32 3.23
CA ALA A 67 12.42 -5.22 3.98
C ALA A 67 11.59 -6.52 3.96
N LEU A 68 11.60 -7.27 2.86
CA LEU A 68 10.97 -8.60 2.78
C LEU A 68 11.68 -9.63 3.66
N ASP A 69 12.99 -9.47 3.88
CA ASP A 69 13.76 -10.35 4.76
C ASP A 69 13.36 -10.22 6.23
N GLU A 70 12.83 -9.06 6.65
CA GLU A 70 12.27 -8.86 8.00
C GLU A 70 10.86 -9.48 8.22
N LEU A 71 10.23 -9.95 7.14
CA LEU A 71 8.94 -10.63 7.24
C LEU A 71 9.13 -12.08 7.69
N THR A 72 8.15 -12.58 8.46
CA THR A 72 8.07 -14.03 8.69
C THR A 72 7.80 -14.76 7.37
N ALA A 73 8.17 -16.04 7.28
CA ALA A 73 7.97 -16.82 6.05
C ALA A 73 6.53 -16.75 5.52
N VAL A 74 5.53 -16.77 6.40
CA VAL A 74 4.13 -16.69 6.00
C VAL A 74 3.73 -15.28 5.53
N GLU A 75 4.20 -14.23 6.22
CA GLU A 75 3.98 -12.85 5.79
C GLU A 75 4.60 -12.61 4.40
N ARG A 76 5.82 -13.11 4.16
CA ARG A 76 6.52 -13.01 2.88
C ARG A 76 5.79 -13.73 1.75
N ILE A 77 5.49 -15.02 1.93
CA ILE A 77 4.75 -15.82 0.93
C ILE A 77 3.41 -15.16 0.59
N THR A 78 2.72 -14.60 1.59
CA THR A 78 1.43 -13.93 1.37
C THR A 78 1.59 -12.69 0.49
N ILE A 79 2.63 -11.87 0.70
CA ILE A 79 2.92 -10.70 -0.13
C ILE A 79 3.34 -11.11 -1.54
N GLU A 80 4.26 -12.06 -1.66
CA GLU A 80 4.77 -12.50 -2.97
C GLU A 80 3.64 -13.04 -3.85
N ARG A 81 2.87 -14.01 -3.34
CA ARG A 81 1.77 -14.63 -4.10
C ARG A 81 0.64 -13.66 -4.41
N HIS A 82 0.25 -12.82 -3.46
CA HIS A 82 -0.89 -11.94 -3.66
C HIS A 82 -0.54 -10.68 -4.46
N ASP A 83 0.49 -9.97 -4.04
CA ASP A 83 0.82 -8.64 -4.54
C ASP A 83 1.74 -8.69 -5.77
N PHE A 84 2.52 -9.77 -5.98
CA PHE A 84 3.34 -9.94 -7.19
C PHE A 84 2.77 -10.94 -8.19
N GLU A 85 2.21 -12.06 -7.74
CA GLU A 85 1.67 -13.10 -8.63
C GLU A 85 0.15 -12.94 -8.90
N GLY A 86 -0.53 -12.05 -8.17
CA GLY A 86 -1.97 -11.79 -8.35
C GLY A 86 -2.87 -12.92 -7.83
N GLN A 87 -2.35 -13.84 -7.02
CA GLN A 87 -3.12 -14.96 -6.48
C GLN A 87 -4.16 -14.50 -5.45
N SER A 88 -5.34 -15.13 -5.45
CA SER A 88 -6.38 -14.80 -4.48
C SER A 88 -6.00 -15.24 -3.06
N LEU A 89 -6.45 -14.50 -2.03
CA LEU A 89 -6.20 -14.88 -0.62
C LEU A 89 -6.83 -16.23 -0.27
N VAL A 90 -7.89 -16.63 -0.95
CA VAL A 90 -8.54 -17.95 -0.76
C VAL A 90 -7.61 -19.06 -1.25
N ASN A 91 -7.00 -18.91 -2.43
CA ASN A 91 -6.08 -19.91 -2.96
C ASN A 91 -4.82 -20.04 -2.09
N ILE A 92 -4.26 -18.90 -1.66
CA ILE A 92 -3.11 -18.88 -0.73
C ILE A 92 -3.49 -19.57 0.59
N ALA A 93 -4.69 -19.32 1.12
CA ALA A 93 -5.16 -19.96 2.34
C ALA A 93 -5.29 -21.48 2.20
N THR A 94 -5.84 -21.96 1.07
CA THR A 94 -5.95 -23.38 0.75
C THR A 94 -4.57 -24.05 0.68
N GLU A 95 -3.61 -23.44 -0.02
CA GLU A 95 -2.25 -23.98 -0.17
C GLU A 95 -1.47 -24.02 1.14
N LEU A 96 -1.69 -23.05 2.03
CA LEU A 96 -1.05 -23.01 3.36
C LEU A 96 -1.78 -23.84 4.42
N GLY A 97 -2.96 -24.40 4.12
CA GLY A 97 -3.81 -25.08 5.10
C GLY A 97 -4.34 -24.14 6.19
N TRP A 98 -4.55 -22.86 5.88
CA TRP A 98 -4.97 -21.81 6.81
C TRP A 98 -6.37 -21.29 6.47
N SER A 99 -7.00 -20.57 7.40
CA SER A 99 -8.22 -19.84 7.10
C SER A 99 -7.93 -18.55 6.32
N CYS A 100 -8.84 -18.14 5.43
CA CYS A 100 -8.73 -16.89 4.68
C CYS A 100 -8.53 -15.67 5.60
N SER A 101 -9.25 -15.62 6.73
CA SER A 101 -9.10 -14.57 7.75
C SER A 101 -7.68 -14.51 8.32
N ARG A 102 -7.03 -15.66 8.54
CA ARG A 102 -5.66 -15.71 9.06
C ARG A 102 -4.66 -15.19 8.03
N VAL A 103 -4.82 -15.54 6.75
CA VAL A 103 -4.00 -15.00 5.65
C VAL A 103 -4.20 -13.48 5.52
N GLN A 104 -5.44 -13.00 5.60
CA GLN A 104 -5.72 -11.56 5.57
C GLN A 104 -5.06 -10.81 6.74
N VAL A 105 -5.04 -11.38 7.94
CA VAL A 105 -4.31 -10.82 9.09
C VAL A 105 -2.80 -10.82 8.84
N ALA A 106 -2.24 -11.91 8.30
CA ALA A 106 -0.82 -11.99 7.94
C ALA A 106 -0.45 -10.91 6.92
N ARG A 107 -1.23 -10.74 5.84
CA ARG A 107 -1.02 -9.68 4.84
C ARG A 107 -1.05 -8.29 5.46
N ARG A 108 -2.04 -7.98 6.29
CA ARG A 108 -2.13 -6.66 6.97
C ARG A 108 -0.92 -6.40 7.86
N ARG A 109 -0.43 -7.41 8.58
CA ARG A 109 0.78 -7.29 9.40
C ARG A 109 2.03 -7.09 8.55
N ALA A 110 2.17 -7.87 7.48
CA ALA A 110 3.26 -7.74 6.51
C ALA A 110 3.33 -6.32 5.93
N LEU A 111 2.21 -5.80 5.41
CA LEU A 111 2.14 -4.43 4.86
C LEU A 111 2.47 -3.35 5.89
N ARG A 112 2.00 -3.50 7.14
CA ARG A 112 2.36 -2.58 8.22
C ARG A 112 3.85 -2.61 8.53
N ARG A 113 4.48 -3.79 8.55
CA ARG A 113 5.92 -3.94 8.78
C ARG A 113 6.72 -3.36 7.62
N LEU A 114 6.38 -3.71 6.38
CA LEU A 114 7.01 -3.15 5.17
C LEU A 114 6.93 -1.63 5.16
N ARG A 115 5.76 -1.05 5.42
CA ARG A 115 5.61 0.42 5.50
C ARG A 115 6.53 1.01 6.56
N LYS A 116 6.63 0.40 7.74
CA LYS A 116 7.49 0.88 8.82
C LYS A 116 8.96 0.84 8.43
N VAL A 117 9.41 -0.24 7.79
CA VAL A 117 10.81 -0.45 7.39
C VAL A 117 11.20 0.48 6.24
N LEU A 118 10.30 0.64 5.26
CA LEU A 118 10.56 1.43 4.06
C LEU A 118 10.30 2.94 4.25
N ALA A 119 9.53 3.35 5.26
CA ALA A 119 9.18 4.76 5.48
C ALA A 119 10.41 5.70 5.58
N PRO A 120 11.46 5.38 6.36
CA PRO A 120 12.65 6.23 6.42
C PRO A 120 13.32 6.41 5.06
N PHE A 121 13.52 5.31 4.31
CA PHE A 121 14.09 5.34 2.98
C PHE A 121 13.25 6.18 2.01
N VAL A 122 11.92 5.99 2.03
CA VAL A 122 11.00 6.75 1.18
C VAL A 122 11.03 8.24 1.50
N GLN A 123 11.10 8.58 2.79
CA GLN A 123 11.19 9.96 3.23
C GLN A 123 12.52 10.61 2.84
N GLU A 124 13.64 9.90 2.95
CA GLU A 124 14.96 10.39 2.60
C GLU A 124 15.10 10.62 1.09
N HIS A 125 14.76 9.62 0.27
CA HIS A 125 15.00 9.66 -1.17
C HIS A 125 13.93 10.40 -1.97
N PHE A 126 12.67 10.35 -1.50
CA PHE A 126 11.55 10.94 -2.25
C PHE A 126 10.92 12.15 -1.53
N ARG A 127 11.34 12.44 -0.29
CA ARG A 127 10.75 13.51 0.54
C ARG A 127 9.24 13.32 0.75
N ILE A 128 8.79 12.07 0.71
CA ILE A 128 7.39 11.68 0.92
C ILE A 128 7.24 11.15 2.35
N SER A 129 6.41 11.82 3.16
CA SER A 129 5.97 11.30 4.45
C SER A 129 4.74 10.41 4.24
N LEU A 130 4.88 9.10 4.51
CA LEU A 130 3.76 8.17 4.39
C LEU A 130 2.86 8.23 5.64
N PRO A 131 1.58 8.61 5.53
CA PRO A 131 0.67 8.57 6.66
C PRO A 131 0.45 7.13 7.09
N SER A 132 0.41 6.89 8.39
CA SER A 132 -0.05 5.60 8.91
C SER A 132 -1.55 5.50 8.74
N ALA A 133 -2.01 4.62 7.84
CA ALA A 133 -3.43 4.47 7.49
C ALA A 133 -4.34 4.17 8.69
N ASP A 134 -3.80 3.55 9.75
CA ASP A 134 -4.56 3.20 10.96
C ASP A 134 -4.52 4.29 12.03
N CYS A 135 -3.80 5.40 11.79
CA CYS A 135 -3.67 6.47 12.76
C CYS A 135 -4.68 7.58 12.48
N PRO A 136 -5.63 7.85 13.38
CA PRO A 136 -6.63 8.90 13.17
C PRO A 136 -6.01 10.31 13.10
N ILE A 137 -4.80 10.50 13.62
CA ILE A 137 -4.06 11.76 13.53
C ILE A 137 -3.42 11.89 12.15
N CYS A 138 -2.71 10.86 11.67
CA CYS A 138 -2.09 10.87 10.33
C CYS A 138 -3.12 10.95 9.19
N ALA A 139 -4.27 10.32 9.36
CA ALA A 139 -5.33 10.30 8.35
C ALA A 139 -6.16 11.60 8.30
N SER A 140 -6.02 12.48 9.31
CA SER A 140 -6.77 13.73 9.37
C SER A 140 -6.21 14.77 8.39
N PRO A 141 -7.05 15.54 7.68
CA PRO A 141 -6.59 16.69 6.90
C PRO A 141 -5.95 17.77 7.79
N PHE A 142 -6.29 17.80 9.09
CA PHE A 142 -5.75 18.73 10.08
C PHE A 142 -4.54 18.17 10.84
N ARG A 143 -3.80 17.21 10.25
CA ARG A 143 -2.65 16.53 10.88
C ARG A 143 -1.68 17.51 11.54
N ARG A 144 -1.25 18.54 10.82
CA ARG A 144 -0.23 19.49 11.30
C ARG A 144 -0.70 20.28 12.52
N ASP A 145 -1.96 20.70 12.55
CA ASP A 145 -2.52 21.44 13.68
C ASP A 145 -2.78 20.51 14.88
N ALA A 146 -3.24 19.29 14.63
CA ALA A 146 -3.36 18.25 15.66
C ALA A 146 -2.00 17.93 16.31
N GLU A 147 -0.95 17.79 15.51
CA GLU A 147 0.43 17.58 15.98
C GLU A 147 0.92 18.76 16.82
N ARG A 148 0.58 20.00 16.44
CA ARG A 148 0.90 21.20 17.24
C ARG A 148 0.24 21.17 18.61
N ILE A 149 -1.05 20.80 18.70
CA ILE A 149 -1.74 20.66 19.99
C ILE A 149 -1.09 19.56 20.85
N ILE A 150 -0.76 18.42 20.24
CA ILE A 150 -0.12 17.30 20.95
C ILE A 150 1.25 17.71 21.48
N ALA A 151 2.05 18.40 20.67
CA ALA A 151 3.40 18.85 21.04
C ALA A 151 3.39 19.97 22.10
N ALA A 152 2.36 20.81 22.12
CA ALA A 152 2.20 21.89 23.10
C ALA A 152 1.71 21.40 24.48
N ARG A 153 1.38 20.11 24.63
CA ARG A 153 0.92 19.53 25.89
C ARG A 153 1.99 19.65 26.99
N GLN A 154 1.61 20.16 28.15
CA GLN A 154 2.47 20.19 29.34
C GLN A 154 2.52 18.82 30.04
N ARG A 155 3.57 18.54 30.83
CA ARG A 155 3.74 17.23 31.49
C ARG A 155 2.59 16.92 32.46
N GLU A 156 2.11 17.95 33.14
CA GLU A 156 1.06 17.93 34.16
C GLU A 156 -0.35 17.81 33.52
N GLU A 157 -0.50 18.21 32.25
CA GLU A 157 -1.78 18.18 31.55
C GLU A 157 -2.18 16.72 31.23
N PRO A 158 -3.37 16.24 31.60
CA PRO A 158 -3.80 14.88 31.27
C PRO A 158 -4.14 14.76 29.77
N TYR A 159 -3.81 13.61 29.17
CA TYR A 159 -4.13 13.34 27.75
C TYR A 159 -5.62 13.43 27.42
N SER A 160 -6.52 13.30 28.39
CA SER A 160 -7.97 13.48 28.18
C SER A 160 -8.30 14.89 27.68
N GLN A 161 -7.59 15.92 28.13
CA GLN A 161 -7.79 17.30 27.67
C GLN A 161 -7.31 17.48 26.22
N VAL A 162 -6.16 16.92 25.87
CA VAL A 162 -5.68 16.87 24.48
C VAL A 162 -6.69 16.15 23.59
N ILE A 163 -7.19 14.98 24.00
CA ILE A 163 -8.20 14.21 23.25
C ILE A 163 -9.49 15.03 23.07
N ALA A 164 -9.95 15.72 24.12
CA ALA A 164 -11.14 16.56 24.05
C ALA A 164 -10.97 17.70 23.04
N ARG A 165 -9.82 18.38 23.04
CA ARG A 165 -9.47 19.44 22.06
C ARG A 165 -9.43 18.89 20.64
N LEU A 166 -8.72 17.79 20.41
CA LEU A 166 -8.64 17.15 19.08
C LEU A 166 -10.02 16.72 18.54
N ARG A 167 -10.91 16.23 19.43
CA ARG A 167 -12.27 15.88 19.07
C ARG A 167 -13.13 17.11 18.78
N HIS A 168 -13.02 18.15 19.60
CA HIS A 168 -13.82 19.37 19.46
C HIS A 168 -13.44 20.13 18.18
N ASP A 169 -12.15 20.44 18.04
CA ASP A 169 -11.61 21.37 17.03
C ASP A 169 -11.51 20.71 15.66
N PHE A 170 -11.09 19.44 15.59
CA PHE A 170 -10.77 18.76 14.33
C PHE A 170 -11.65 17.53 14.03
N LYS A 171 -12.62 17.21 14.90
CA LYS A 171 -13.45 15.99 14.82
C LYS A 171 -12.64 14.69 14.76
N ILE A 172 -11.42 14.69 15.29
CA ILE A 172 -10.55 13.51 15.36
C ILE A 172 -10.97 12.67 16.57
N VAL A 173 -11.51 11.48 16.32
CA VAL A 173 -11.96 10.58 17.40
C VAL A 173 -10.81 9.70 17.86
N ILE A 174 -10.27 10.02 19.04
CA ILE A 174 -9.29 9.19 19.74
C ILE A 174 -9.96 8.59 20.98
N ILE A 175 -9.87 7.27 21.11
CA ILE A 175 -10.48 6.51 22.21
C ILE A 175 -9.53 6.42 23.41
N SER A 176 -8.22 6.35 23.16
CA SER A 176 -7.22 6.10 24.20
C SER A 176 -5.98 6.98 24.05
N PRO A 177 -5.37 7.43 25.16
CA PRO A 177 -4.05 8.07 25.15
C PRO A 177 -2.97 7.24 24.44
N LYS A 178 -3.10 5.90 24.41
CA LYS A 178 -2.16 5.00 23.71
C LYS A 178 -2.05 5.34 22.22
N THR A 179 -3.11 5.83 21.59
CA THR A 179 -3.10 6.24 20.18
C THR A 179 -2.23 7.48 19.96
N ILE A 180 -2.31 8.47 20.85
CA ILE A 180 -1.47 9.68 20.78
C ILE A 180 0.00 9.31 21.01
N ILE A 181 0.27 8.50 22.03
CA ILE A 181 1.65 8.03 22.33
C ILE A 181 2.22 7.23 21.14
N GLY A 182 1.41 6.34 20.55
CA GLY A 182 1.80 5.60 19.35
C GLY A 182 2.08 6.50 18.16
N HIS A 183 1.25 7.52 17.93
CA HIS A 183 1.48 8.53 16.90
C HIS A 183 2.81 9.25 17.10
N MET A 184 3.06 9.79 18.30
CA MET A 184 4.30 10.51 18.61
C MET A 184 5.54 9.63 18.46
N LYS A 185 5.44 8.35 18.81
CA LYS A 185 6.59 7.44 18.77
C LYS A 185 6.93 6.96 17.35
N TYR A 186 5.94 6.80 16.49
CA TYR A 186 6.13 6.09 15.21
C TYR A 186 5.85 6.94 13.97
N HIS A 187 5.16 8.08 14.09
CA HIS A 187 4.67 8.84 12.94
C HIS A 187 4.97 10.35 12.97
N CYS A 188 5.51 10.89 14.07
CA CYS A 188 5.95 12.30 14.16
C CYS A 188 7.31 12.51 13.52
#